data_AF-A0A246A867-F1
#
_entry.id   AF-A0A246A867-F1
#
_cell.length_a   1.000
_cell.length_b   1.000
_cell.length_c   1.000
_cell.angle_alpha   90.00
_cell.angle_beta   90.00
_cell.angle_gamma   90.00
#
_symmetry.space_group_name_H-M   'P 1'
#
loop_
_entity.id
_entity.type
_entity.pdbx_description
1 polymer ?
#
loop_
_entity_poly.entity_id
_entity_poly.type
_entity_poly.pdbx_seq_one_letter_code
_entity_poly.pdbx_strand_id
1 'polypeptide(L)'
;LENAIIKVEKIERDFSPYPKIEFSLKSYESSKFKNFNLEDLEEDNFYRYQKDFLISRSLFDQNRYSNDIGLELEKLVNVSWLSIHRMSAKKRREDKSYESTIDQKIEELQIDLVKYFSQLNRSYAIETEKFQKYIFESLIDSSHYDNILQDDIIDPDKEKKSLTSIFDYFKVSSKSYSSKLDNYFIEYKTSVEKFKSRVGLDLKDFSFLLGTVRIHSAVEEWNKIVQKQTSIYKTKETFIDVINNLLQRKVIFINERNELTVKTQSGKIFPLTNLSSGEKQLLIILGQSLLQEEDVHIYIADEPELSLHIEWQEKLVNSLKNINPNSQIIFATHSPDIVSEYDDYVIKIENAIK
;
A
#
# COMPACT_ATOMS: atom_id res chain seq x y z
N LEU A 1 -22.60 -9.36 -9.90
CA LEU A 1 -21.83 -10.22 -8.98
C LEU A 1 -22.67 -10.35 -7.72
N GLU A 2 -23.03 -11.56 -7.30
CA GLU A 2 -23.72 -11.73 -6.01
C GLU A 2 -22.73 -11.39 -4.89
N ASN A 3 -23.17 -10.60 -3.90
CA ASN A 3 -22.33 -10.27 -2.75
C ASN A 3 -22.09 -11.52 -1.90
N ALA A 4 -20.88 -11.64 -1.35
CA ALA A 4 -20.64 -12.58 -0.25
C ALA A 4 -21.47 -12.15 0.96
N ILE A 5 -22.09 -13.11 1.64
CA ILE A 5 -22.98 -12.86 2.79
C ILE A 5 -22.54 -13.71 3.95
N ILE A 6 -22.34 -13.07 5.10
CA ILE A 6 -22.14 -13.75 6.38
C ILE A 6 -23.37 -13.47 7.22
N LYS A 7 -24.08 -14.52 7.63
CA LYS A 7 -25.14 -14.44 8.64
C LYS A 7 -24.59 -14.97 9.95
N VAL A 8 -24.88 -14.26 11.03
CA VAL A 8 -24.53 -14.68 12.38
C VAL A 8 -25.82 -14.84 13.15
N GLU A 9 -26.07 -16.04 13.67
CA GLU A 9 -27.23 -16.36 14.47
C GLU A 9 -26.78 -16.70 15.90
N LYS A 10 -27.41 -16.02 16.86
CA LYS A 10 -27.23 -16.27 18.30
C LYS A 10 -28.39 -17.16 18.76
N ILE A 11 -28.09 -18.39 19.14
CA ILE A 11 -29.08 -19.40 19.54
C ILE A 11 -28.93 -19.63 21.04
N GLU A 12 -29.94 -19.27 21.82
CA GLU A 12 -29.98 -19.52 23.27
C GLU A 12 -30.11 -21.02 23.57
N ARG A 13 -29.51 -21.48 24.67
CA ARG A 13 -29.51 -22.89 25.08
C ARG A 13 -30.15 -23.04 26.45
N ASP A 14 -31.04 -24.01 26.60
CA ASP A 14 -31.72 -24.29 27.88
C ASP A 14 -30.77 -24.74 29.01
N PHE A 15 -29.59 -25.28 28.66
CA PHE A 15 -28.66 -25.91 29.60
C PHE A 15 -27.29 -25.22 29.70
N SER A 16 -27.12 -24.05 29.06
CA SER A 16 -25.88 -23.28 29.13
C SER A 16 -26.21 -21.80 29.28
N PRO A 17 -25.56 -21.08 30.21
CA PRO A 17 -25.69 -19.62 30.28
C PRO A 17 -25.05 -18.92 29.07
N TYR A 18 -24.36 -19.66 28.19
CA TYR A 18 -23.72 -19.13 27.00
C TYR A 18 -24.52 -19.49 25.74
N PRO A 19 -24.85 -18.49 24.91
CA PRO A 19 -25.53 -18.71 23.63
C PRO A 19 -24.58 -19.38 22.63
N LYS A 20 -25.13 -20.25 21.78
CA LYS A 20 -24.42 -20.77 20.62
C LYS A 20 -24.35 -19.71 19.55
N ILE A 21 -23.20 -19.55 18.90
CA ILE A 21 -23.04 -18.67 17.75
C ILE A 21 -22.82 -19.53 16.50
N GLU A 22 -23.77 -19.47 15.57
CA GLU A 22 -23.66 -20.11 14.26
C GLU A 22 -23.43 -19.05 13.18
N PHE A 23 -22.48 -19.34 12.30
CA PHE A 23 -22.18 -18.52 11.14
C PHE A 23 -22.63 -19.26 9.88
N SER A 24 -23.38 -18.59 9.01
CA SER A 24 -23.70 -19.09 7.67
C SER A 24 -23.05 -18.20 6.62
N LEU A 25 -22.10 -18.73 5.87
CA LEU A 25 -21.29 -17.99 4.90
C LEU A 25 -21.62 -18.41 3.47
N LYS A 26 -21.92 -17.42 2.63
CA LYS A 26 -22.09 -17.55 1.18
C LYS A 26 -20.94 -16.83 0.50
N SER A 27 -20.14 -17.55 -0.28
CA SER A 27 -19.01 -16.98 -1.01
C SER A 27 -19.44 -16.37 -2.36
N TYR A 28 -18.54 -15.63 -3.01
CA TYR A 28 -18.78 -15.07 -4.35
C TYR A 28 -18.99 -16.15 -5.43
N GLU A 29 -18.44 -17.35 -5.22
CA GLU A 29 -18.42 -18.44 -6.21
C GLU A 29 -19.54 -19.47 -5.99
N SER A 30 -20.14 -19.50 -4.80
CA SER A 30 -21.15 -20.49 -4.42
C SER A 30 -22.45 -19.83 -3.99
N SER A 31 -23.56 -20.25 -4.61
CA SER A 31 -24.91 -19.81 -4.21
C SER A 31 -25.38 -20.46 -2.89
N LYS A 32 -24.68 -21.48 -2.39
CA LYS A 32 -25.03 -22.21 -1.16
C LYS A 32 -24.29 -21.66 0.06
N PHE A 33 -25.03 -21.55 1.17
CA PHE A 33 -24.46 -21.25 2.48
C PHE A 33 -23.71 -22.46 3.04
N LYS A 34 -22.51 -22.22 3.56
CA LYS A 34 -21.79 -23.14 4.44
C LYS A 34 -21.96 -22.68 5.88
N ASN A 35 -22.24 -23.61 6.79
CA ASN A 35 -22.46 -23.28 8.19
C ASN A 35 -21.23 -23.65 9.02
N PHE A 36 -20.86 -22.77 9.94
CA PHE A 36 -19.74 -22.91 10.86
C PHE A 36 -20.23 -22.62 12.28
N ASN A 37 -19.73 -23.36 13.26
CA ASN A 37 -20.05 -23.15 14.66
C ASN A 37 -18.82 -22.59 15.37
N LEU A 38 -18.97 -21.48 16.11
CA LEU A 38 -17.86 -20.89 16.86
C LEU A 38 -17.23 -21.88 17.85
N GLU A 39 -18.07 -22.76 18.41
CA GLU A 39 -17.67 -23.76 19.41
C GLU A 39 -16.73 -24.85 18.83
N ASP A 40 -16.67 -25.01 17.51
CA ASP A 40 -15.74 -25.93 16.86
C ASP A 40 -14.29 -25.39 16.87
N LEU A 41 -14.09 -24.11 17.21
CA LEU A 41 -12.78 -23.44 17.26
C LEU A 41 -12.20 -23.35 18.68
N GLU A 42 -13.03 -23.34 19.73
CA GLU A 42 -12.59 -23.14 21.11
C GLU A 42 -12.03 -24.44 21.73
N GLU A 43 -10.73 -24.48 22.08
CA GLU A 43 -10.14 -25.55 22.91
C GLU A 43 -10.74 -25.58 24.33
N ASP A 44 -11.29 -24.46 24.79
CA ASP A 44 -11.89 -24.31 26.13
C ASP A 44 -13.11 -25.20 26.37
N ASN A 45 -13.71 -25.78 25.31
CA ASN A 45 -14.79 -26.75 25.44
C ASN A 45 -14.37 -28.03 26.19
N PHE A 46 -13.09 -28.41 26.14
CA PHE A 46 -12.58 -29.58 26.86
C PHE A 46 -12.66 -29.44 28.40
N TYR A 47 -12.65 -28.22 28.91
CA TYR A 47 -12.71 -27.93 30.35
C TYR A 47 -14.12 -27.61 30.85
N ARG A 48 -15.03 -27.19 29.96
CA ARG A 48 -16.41 -26.78 30.33
C ARG A 48 -17.41 -27.94 30.34
N TYR A 49 -17.16 -29.04 29.63
CA TYR A 49 -18.11 -30.17 29.54
C TYR A 49 -17.47 -31.52 29.87
N GLN A 50 -17.73 -32.02 31.08
CA GLN A 50 -17.10 -33.25 31.61
C GLN A 50 -17.67 -34.56 30.99
N LYS A 51 -18.82 -34.52 30.31
CA LYS A 51 -19.56 -35.71 29.85
C LYS A 51 -19.31 -36.11 28.39
N ASP A 52 -18.81 -35.22 27.53
CA ASP A 52 -18.64 -35.48 26.09
C ASP A 52 -17.18 -35.75 25.67
N PHE A 53 -16.28 -35.90 26.64
CA PHE A 53 -14.82 -35.86 26.50
C PHE A 53 -14.22 -36.94 25.56
N LEU A 54 -14.88 -38.08 25.37
CA LEU A 54 -14.32 -39.22 24.63
C LEU A 54 -14.78 -39.31 23.17
N ILE A 55 -15.93 -38.75 22.81
CA ILE A 55 -16.46 -38.76 21.43
C ILE A 55 -16.02 -37.49 20.68
N SER A 56 -15.92 -36.36 21.39
CA SER A 56 -15.56 -35.07 20.80
C SER A 56 -14.10 -35.03 20.32
N ARG A 57 -13.16 -35.69 21.01
CA ARG A 57 -11.72 -35.61 20.67
C ARG A 57 -11.35 -36.21 19.31
N SER A 58 -11.96 -37.32 18.87
CA SER A 58 -11.64 -37.92 17.57
C SER A 58 -12.32 -37.21 16.40
N LEU A 59 -13.46 -36.55 16.63
CA LEU A 59 -14.14 -35.73 15.63
C LEU A 59 -13.50 -34.33 15.53
N PHE A 60 -12.91 -33.82 16.62
CA PHE A 60 -12.22 -32.52 16.67
C PHE A 60 -10.99 -32.46 15.74
N ASP A 61 -10.15 -33.50 15.76
CA ASP A 61 -8.91 -33.51 14.96
C ASP A 61 -9.18 -33.64 13.45
N GLN A 62 -10.29 -34.26 13.04
CA GLN A 62 -10.66 -34.35 11.62
C GLN A 62 -11.35 -33.09 11.07
N ASN A 63 -12.11 -32.36 11.91
CA ASN A 63 -12.88 -31.19 11.46
C ASN A 63 -12.11 -29.86 11.52
N ARG A 64 -11.03 -29.73 12.32
CA ARG A 64 -10.22 -28.50 12.40
C ARG A 64 -9.69 -28.00 11.06
N TYR A 65 -9.34 -28.91 10.16
CA TYR A 65 -8.73 -28.53 8.88
C TYR A 65 -9.74 -28.24 7.77
N SER A 66 -11.02 -28.61 7.93
CA SER A 66 -12.04 -28.49 6.88
C SER A 66 -13.13 -27.45 7.15
N ASN A 67 -13.40 -27.12 8.42
CA ASN A 67 -14.47 -26.21 8.84
C ASN A 67 -13.97 -25.04 9.69
N ASP A 68 -12.76 -24.53 9.45
CA ASP A 68 -12.33 -23.28 10.08
C ASP A 68 -12.95 -22.09 9.35
N ILE A 69 -13.87 -21.40 10.01
CA ILE A 69 -14.46 -20.17 9.50
C ILE A 69 -13.40 -19.10 9.24
N GLY A 70 -12.32 -19.06 10.02
CA GLY A 70 -11.22 -18.12 9.84
C GLY A 70 -10.63 -18.24 8.44
N LEU A 71 -10.35 -19.46 7.99
CA LEU A 71 -9.82 -19.73 6.64
C LEU A 71 -10.80 -19.37 5.52
N GLU A 72 -12.11 -19.46 5.74
CA GLU A 72 -13.10 -19.05 4.74
C GLU A 72 -13.33 -17.54 4.75
N LEU A 73 -13.20 -16.88 5.90
CA LEU A 73 -13.22 -15.42 6.03
C LEU A 73 -11.98 -14.78 5.39
N GLU A 74 -10.80 -15.37 5.57
CA GLU A 74 -9.55 -14.94 4.93
C GLU A 74 -9.64 -14.97 3.39
N LYS A 75 -10.49 -15.84 2.81
CA LYS A 75 -10.76 -15.84 1.36
C LYS A 75 -11.68 -14.72 0.90
N LEU A 76 -12.48 -14.15 1.80
CA LEU A 76 -13.47 -13.12 1.48
C LEU A 76 -12.93 -11.71 1.70
N VAL A 77 -12.14 -11.52 2.76
CA VAL A 77 -11.64 -10.20 3.14
C VAL A 77 -10.29 -10.33 3.84
N ASN A 78 -9.38 -9.43 3.49
CA ASN A 78 -8.10 -9.32 4.18
C ASN A 78 -8.34 -8.68 5.56
N VAL A 79 -7.79 -9.28 6.62
CA VAL A 79 -7.90 -8.75 8.00
C VAL A 79 -6.51 -8.58 8.61
N SER A 80 -6.22 -7.38 9.12
CA SER A 80 -5.03 -7.11 9.94
C SER A 80 -5.48 -6.89 11.36
N TRP A 81 -5.14 -7.83 12.24
CA TRP A 81 -5.31 -7.65 13.67
C TRP A 81 -4.01 -7.18 14.29
N LEU A 82 -3.98 -5.93 14.72
CA LEU A 82 -2.83 -5.35 15.36
C LEU A 82 -2.87 -5.56 16.89
N SER A 83 -2.14 -6.56 17.38
CA SER A 83 -2.01 -6.84 18.81
C SER A 83 -0.74 -6.21 19.41
N ILE A 84 -0.63 -4.88 19.46
CA ILE A 84 0.61 -4.13 19.75
C ILE A 84 1.35 -4.67 20.99
N HIS A 85 0.61 -5.03 22.04
CA HIS A 85 1.17 -5.49 23.32
C HIS A 85 1.20 -7.02 23.51
N ARG A 86 0.77 -7.81 22.52
CA ARG A 86 0.79 -9.29 22.60
C ARG A 86 1.85 -9.88 21.68
N MET A 87 2.65 -10.80 22.21
CA MET A 87 3.58 -11.61 21.42
C MET A 87 2.79 -12.49 20.46
N SER A 88 3.19 -12.55 19.18
CA SER A 88 2.57 -13.47 18.23
C SER A 88 2.93 -14.91 18.61
N ALA A 89 1.93 -15.80 18.64
CA ALA A 89 2.12 -17.21 19.02
C ALA A 89 2.97 -18.02 18.02
N LYS A 90 3.41 -17.41 16.91
CA LYS A 90 4.05 -18.08 15.77
C LYS A 90 5.57 -18.31 15.92
N LYS A 91 6.25 -17.74 16.92
CA LYS A 91 7.69 -17.96 17.14
C LYS A 91 7.97 -18.94 18.27
N ARG A 92 8.66 -20.03 17.92
CA ARG A 92 9.29 -20.96 18.87
C ARG A 92 10.23 -20.18 19.80
N ARG A 93 10.14 -20.51 21.08
CA ARG A 93 11.01 -20.05 22.17
C ARG A 93 12.45 -20.46 21.91
N GLU A 94 13.24 -19.65 21.22
CA GLU A 94 14.69 -19.76 21.28
C GLU A 94 15.28 -18.36 20.96
N ASP A 95 15.93 -17.79 21.99
CA ASP A 95 17.01 -16.79 21.94
C ASP A 95 16.83 -15.28 22.19
N LYS A 96 15.65 -14.70 22.50
CA LYS A 96 15.60 -13.29 22.97
C LYS A 96 14.51 -12.99 24.00
N SER A 97 14.77 -13.29 25.28
CA SER A 97 13.83 -13.02 26.39
C SER A 97 13.91 -11.60 26.99
N TYR A 98 14.69 -10.69 26.40
CA TYR A 98 14.96 -9.35 26.98
C TYR A 98 14.55 -8.17 26.10
N GLU A 99 14.06 -8.39 24.87
CA GLU A 99 13.64 -7.30 23.98
C GLU A 99 12.17 -6.92 24.25
N SER A 100 11.88 -5.61 24.22
CA SER A 100 10.52 -5.10 24.29
C SER A 100 9.69 -5.64 23.11
N THR A 101 8.43 -6.01 23.35
CA THR A 101 7.51 -6.49 22.30
C THR A 101 7.34 -5.48 21.16
N ILE A 102 7.42 -4.18 21.48
CA ILE A 102 7.35 -3.09 20.50
C ILE A 102 8.60 -3.08 19.61
N ASP A 103 9.79 -3.34 20.16
CA ASP A 103 11.04 -3.34 19.39
C ASP A 103 11.06 -4.51 18.39
N GLN A 104 10.60 -5.69 18.82
CA GLN A 104 10.45 -6.85 17.93
C GLN A 104 9.49 -6.55 16.78
N LYS A 105 8.36 -5.87 17.05
CA LYS A 105 7.40 -5.46 16.03
C LYS A 105 7.96 -4.41 15.06
N ILE A 106 8.81 -3.50 15.54
CA ILE A 106 9.50 -2.55 14.67
C ILE A 106 10.46 -3.26 13.73
N GLU A 107 11.22 -4.24 14.23
CA GLU A 107 12.11 -5.04 13.37
C GLU A 107 11.33 -5.83 12.31
N GLU A 108 10.22 -6.47 12.71
CA GLU A 108 9.33 -7.20 11.79
C GLU A 108 8.74 -6.26 10.73
N LEU A 109 8.20 -5.11 11.16
CA LEU A 109 7.68 -4.10 10.26
C LEU A 109 8.75 -3.61 9.27
N GLN A 110 9.96 -3.35 9.75
CA GLN A 110 11.06 -2.89 8.90
C GLN A 110 11.38 -3.91 7.80
N ILE A 111 11.40 -5.20 8.14
CA ILE A 111 11.61 -6.28 7.16
C ILE A 111 10.52 -6.28 6.10
N ASP A 112 9.25 -6.17 6.50
CA ASP A 112 8.13 -6.21 5.55
C ASP A 112 8.07 -4.94 4.68
N LEU A 113 8.37 -3.77 5.23
CA LEU A 113 8.49 -2.54 4.47
C LEU A 113 9.63 -2.58 3.45
N VAL A 114 10.80 -3.14 3.82
CA VAL A 114 11.93 -3.32 2.87
C VAL A 114 11.51 -4.22 1.71
N LYS A 115 10.78 -5.31 1.97
CA LYS A 115 10.23 -6.18 0.90
C LYS A 115 9.27 -5.40 0.00
N TYR A 116 8.31 -4.70 0.61
CA TYR A 116 7.31 -3.92 -0.10
C TYR A 116 7.94 -2.83 -0.99
N PHE A 117 8.83 -2.00 -0.45
CA PHE A 117 9.54 -0.98 -1.24
C PHE A 117 10.40 -1.58 -2.34
N SER A 118 11.00 -2.75 -2.11
CA SER A 118 11.74 -3.46 -3.15
C SER A 118 10.83 -3.97 -4.27
N GLN A 119 9.60 -4.41 -3.95
CA GLN A 119 8.59 -4.77 -4.94
C GLN A 119 8.13 -3.56 -5.77
N LEU A 120 7.94 -2.39 -5.13
CA LEU A 120 7.63 -1.15 -5.85
C LEU A 120 8.75 -0.76 -6.82
N ASN A 121 10.01 -0.77 -6.34
CA ASN A 121 11.17 -0.47 -7.18
C ASN A 121 11.29 -1.44 -8.36
N ARG A 122 11.01 -2.73 -8.13
CA ARG A 122 10.99 -3.74 -9.20
C ARG A 122 9.89 -3.45 -10.23
N SER A 123 8.69 -3.12 -9.78
CA SER A 123 7.56 -2.79 -10.66
C SER A 123 7.89 -1.58 -11.53
N TYR A 124 8.52 -0.56 -10.95
CA TYR A 124 9.02 0.58 -11.70
C TYR A 124 10.08 0.20 -12.73
N ALA A 125 11.07 -0.62 -12.35
CA ALA A 125 12.11 -1.09 -13.27
C ALA A 125 11.53 -1.87 -14.47
N ILE A 126 10.47 -2.65 -14.26
CA ILE A 126 9.76 -3.36 -15.33
C ILE A 126 9.11 -2.37 -16.32
N GLU A 127 8.45 -1.32 -15.83
CA GLU A 127 7.87 -0.29 -16.72
C GLU A 127 8.95 0.45 -17.50
N THR A 128 10.10 0.72 -16.90
CA THR A 128 11.27 1.27 -17.61
C THR A 128 11.83 0.30 -18.65
N GLU A 129 11.88 -1.00 -18.37
CA GLU A 129 12.34 -1.99 -19.36
C GLU A 129 11.39 -2.02 -20.58
N LYS A 130 10.07 -1.91 -20.34
CA LYS A 130 9.08 -1.78 -21.42
C LYS A 130 9.33 -0.53 -22.27
N PHE A 131 9.67 0.59 -21.65
CA PHE A 131 10.07 1.81 -22.38
C PHE A 131 11.27 1.57 -23.31
N GLN A 132 12.32 0.94 -22.79
CA GLN A 132 13.53 0.69 -23.57
C GLN A 132 13.20 -0.17 -24.80
N LYS A 133 12.40 -1.23 -24.63
CA LYS A 133 11.91 -2.06 -25.73
C LYS A 133 11.11 -1.25 -26.74
N TYR A 134 10.17 -0.42 -26.25
CA TYR A 134 9.40 0.48 -27.09
C TYR A 134 10.29 1.41 -27.93
N ILE A 135 11.33 1.99 -27.36
CA ILE A 135 12.26 2.85 -28.11
C ILE A 135 12.89 2.09 -29.28
N PHE A 136 13.34 0.85 -29.09
CA PHE A 136 13.91 0.05 -30.17
C PHE A 136 12.88 -0.35 -31.23
N GLU A 137 11.67 -0.72 -30.81
CA GLU A 137 10.57 -1.07 -31.72
C GLU A 137 10.13 0.15 -32.56
N SER A 138 10.07 1.33 -31.95
CA SER A 138 9.76 2.60 -32.64
C SER A 138 10.79 3.00 -33.70
N LEU A 139 11.98 2.37 -33.72
CA LEU A 139 12.97 2.63 -34.78
C LEU A 139 12.57 2.02 -36.12
N ILE A 140 11.78 0.95 -36.09
CA ILE A 140 11.36 0.18 -37.28
C ILE A 140 9.87 0.30 -37.57
N ASP A 141 9.07 0.77 -36.60
CA ASP A 141 7.65 1.01 -36.79
C ASP A 141 7.38 2.37 -37.46
N SER A 142 6.62 2.33 -38.55
CA SER A 142 6.19 3.52 -39.31
C SER A 142 4.74 3.93 -39.00
N SER A 143 4.02 3.15 -38.18
CA SER A 143 2.65 3.47 -37.77
C SER A 143 2.55 4.78 -36.96
N HIS A 144 3.65 5.23 -36.37
CA HIS A 144 3.72 6.47 -35.59
C HIS A 144 3.45 7.75 -36.42
N TYR A 145 3.57 7.70 -37.75
CA TYR A 145 3.32 8.86 -38.61
C TYR A 145 1.82 9.13 -38.82
N ASP A 146 0.96 8.12 -38.66
CA ASP A 146 -0.47 8.22 -38.97
C ASP A 146 -1.26 8.98 -37.89
N ASN A 147 -0.81 8.94 -36.63
CA ASN A 147 -1.53 9.55 -35.50
C ASN A 147 -1.20 11.03 -35.28
N ILE A 148 -0.05 11.53 -35.76
CA ILE A 148 0.46 12.87 -35.43
C ILE A 148 -0.06 13.96 -36.38
N LEU A 149 -0.69 13.58 -37.49
CA LEU A 149 -1.28 14.52 -38.44
C LEU A 149 -2.63 15.11 -37.98
N GLN A 150 -3.11 14.75 -36.80
CA GLN A 150 -4.52 14.95 -36.46
C GLN A 150 -4.90 15.98 -35.41
N ASP A 151 -4.02 16.62 -34.61
CA ASP A 151 -4.31 17.92 -33.93
C ASP A 151 -3.25 18.39 -32.88
N ASP A 152 -2.22 17.62 -32.56
CA ASP A 152 -1.26 18.06 -31.53
C ASP A 152 -0.17 19.00 -32.07
N ILE A 153 -0.25 20.28 -31.67
CA ILE A 153 0.87 21.21 -31.83
C ILE A 153 1.99 20.74 -30.90
N ILE A 154 3.02 20.10 -31.47
CA ILE A 154 4.23 19.73 -30.74
C ILE A 154 4.85 20.99 -30.14
N ASP A 155 4.91 21.04 -28.81
CA ASP A 155 5.54 22.12 -28.06
C ASP A 155 7.03 21.80 -27.84
N PRO A 156 7.95 22.46 -28.57
CA PRO A 156 9.38 22.15 -28.53
C PRO A 156 9.98 22.25 -27.12
N ASP A 157 9.48 23.19 -26.32
CA ASP A 157 10.06 23.48 -25.01
C ASP A 157 9.60 22.42 -23.98
N LYS A 158 8.37 21.89 -24.12
CA LYS A 158 7.92 20.72 -23.35
C LYS A 158 8.68 19.44 -23.73
N GLU A 159 8.82 19.17 -25.02
CA GLU A 159 9.55 18.00 -25.54
C GLU A 159 10.99 17.99 -25.04
N LYS A 160 11.66 19.14 -25.15
CA LYS A 160 13.01 19.35 -24.63
C LYS A 160 13.11 19.03 -23.15
N LYS A 161 12.15 19.49 -22.34
CA LYS A 161 12.14 19.25 -20.89
C LYS A 161 11.94 17.75 -20.58
N SER A 162 11.03 17.09 -21.29
CA SER A 162 10.81 15.64 -21.12
C SER A 162 12.02 14.82 -21.53
N LEU A 163 12.67 15.13 -22.65
CA LEU A 163 13.94 14.50 -23.05
C LEU A 163 15.05 14.72 -22.01
N THR A 164 15.14 15.91 -21.43
CA THR A 164 16.08 16.18 -20.34
C THR A 164 15.83 15.23 -19.16
N SER A 165 14.56 15.05 -18.77
CA SER A 165 14.19 14.11 -17.69
C SER A 165 14.52 12.65 -18.03
N ILE A 166 14.37 12.24 -19.29
CA ILE A 166 14.75 10.91 -19.78
C ILE A 166 16.27 10.73 -19.67
N PHE A 167 17.05 11.70 -20.14
CA PHE A 167 18.51 11.63 -20.07
C PHE A 167 19.02 11.58 -18.64
N ASP A 168 18.45 12.40 -17.76
CA ASP A 168 18.82 12.43 -16.34
C ASP A 168 18.48 11.10 -15.66
N TYR A 169 17.33 10.51 -15.98
CA TYR A 169 16.95 9.19 -15.51
C TYR A 169 17.96 8.10 -15.91
N PHE A 170 18.41 8.13 -17.17
CA PHE A 170 19.46 7.22 -17.68
C PHE A 170 20.88 7.62 -17.25
N LYS A 171 21.02 8.60 -16.36
CA LYS A 171 22.31 9.11 -15.85
C LYS A 171 23.25 9.56 -16.97
N VAL A 172 22.70 10.06 -18.07
CA VAL A 172 23.47 10.64 -19.16
C VAL A 172 23.99 12.00 -18.69
N SER A 173 25.31 12.22 -18.81
CA SER A 173 25.92 13.50 -18.41
C SER A 173 25.33 14.67 -19.19
N SER A 174 24.81 15.69 -18.50
CA SER A 174 24.24 16.89 -19.13
C SER A 174 25.19 17.58 -20.11
N LYS A 175 26.50 17.51 -19.86
CA LYS A 175 27.55 18.03 -20.76
C LYS A 175 27.55 17.37 -22.14
N SER A 176 27.05 16.14 -22.29
CA SER A 176 27.09 15.38 -23.55
C SER A 176 25.90 15.63 -24.47
N TYR A 177 24.76 16.09 -23.92
CA TYR A 177 23.50 16.25 -24.65
C TYR A 177 22.95 17.68 -24.63
N SER A 178 23.20 18.50 -23.60
CA SER A 178 22.52 19.79 -23.40
C SER A 178 22.63 20.72 -24.61
N SER A 179 23.84 20.97 -25.11
CA SER A 179 24.04 21.82 -26.29
C SER A 179 23.50 21.21 -27.60
N LYS A 180 23.53 19.88 -27.72
CA LYS A 180 22.98 19.17 -28.90
C LYS A 180 21.46 19.27 -28.93
N LEU A 181 20.83 19.12 -27.77
CA LEU A 181 19.39 19.24 -27.56
C LEU A 181 18.93 20.67 -27.86
N ASP A 182 19.65 21.67 -27.35
CA ASP A 182 19.40 23.09 -27.64
C ASP A 182 19.44 23.36 -29.15
N ASN A 183 20.53 22.96 -29.80
CA ASN A 183 20.70 23.15 -31.24
C ASN A 183 19.62 22.40 -32.03
N TYR A 184 19.25 21.19 -31.62
CA TYR A 184 18.22 20.40 -32.29
C TYR A 184 16.88 21.14 -32.34
N PHE A 185 16.41 21.67 -31.21
CA PHE A 185 15.12 22.36 -31.15
C PHE A 185 15.16 23.76 -31.77
N ILE A 186 16.33 24.43 -31.82
CA ILE A 186 16.50 25.68 -32.59
C ILE A 186 16.34 25.39 -34.10
N GLU A 187 16.98 24.34 -34.60
CA GLU A 187 16.87 23.93 -36.00
C GLU A 187 15.44 23.48 -36.32
N TYR A 188 14.80 22.69 -35.45
CA TYR A 188 13.39 22.32 -35.60
C TYR A 188 12.46 23.54 -35.69
N LYS A 189 12.60 24.52 -34.77
CA LYS A 189 11.81 25.78 -34.81
C LYS A 189 12.00 26.49 -36.14
N THR A 190 13.24 26.57 -36.64
CA THR A 190 13.58 27.17 -37.94
C THR A 190 12.93 26.40 -39.10
N SER A 191 12.99 25.07 -39.11
CA SER A 191 12.37 24.23 -40.14
C SER A 191 10.85 24.31 -40.14
N VAL A 192 10.22 24.43 -38.96
CA VAL A 192 8.77 24.68 -38.84
C VAL A 192 8.40 26.06 -39.40
N GLU A 193 9.19 27.10 -39.14
CA GLU A 193 8.97 28.43 -39.71
C GLU A 193 9.08 28.44 -41.24
N LYS A 194 10.08 27.77 -41.81
CA LYS A 194 10.20 27.58 -43.27
C LYS A 194 9.00 26.84 -43.85
N PHE A 195 8.56 25.77 -43.20
CA PHE A 195 7.39 24.99 -43.61
C PHE A 195 6.12 25.86 -43.61
N LYS A 196 5.87 26.61 -42.53
CA LYS A 196 4.72 27.53 -42.42
C LYS A 196 4.76 28.67 -43.44
N SER A 197 5.94 29.22 -43.70
CA SER A 197 6.14 30.31 -44.66
C SER A 197 6.18 29.84 -46.13
N ARG A 198 6.03 28.53 -46.39
CA ARG A 198 6.08 27.92 -47.73
C ARG A 198 7.38 28.22 -48.48
N VAL A 199 8.46 28.43 -47.73
CA VAL A 199 9.82 28.49 -48.27
C VAL A 199 10.27 27.07 -48.57
N GLY A 200 11.10 26.88 -49.60
CA GLY A 200 11.60 25.55 -49.97
C GLY A 200 12.31 24.86 -48.81
N LEU A 201 12.01 23.58 -48.61
CA LEU A 201 12.59 22.73 -47.56
C LEU A 201 13.69 21.87 -48.15
N ASP A 202 14.82 21.78 -47.44
CA ASP A 202 15.90 20.85 -47.78
C ASP A 202 15.78 19.54 -46.99
N LEU A 203 16.67 18.57 -47.30
CA LEU A 203 16.71 17.28 -46.59
C LEU A 203 16.99 17.45 -45.08
N LYS A 204 17.73 18.49 -44.69
CA LYS A 204 18.03 18.77 -43.29
C LYS A 204 16.75 19.16 -42.56
N ASP A 205 15.95 20.07 -43.14
CA ASP A 205 14.66 20.49 -42.60
C ASP A 205 13.70 19.30 -42.43
N PHE A 206 13.58 18.43 -43.44
CA PHE A 206 12.78 17.21 -43.33
C PHE A 206 13.26 16.28 -42.22
N SER A 207 14.58 16.17 -42.01
CA SER A 207 15.13 15.33 -40.94
C SER A 207 14.73 15.81 -39.53
N PHE A 208 14.67 17.13 -39.30
CA PHE A 208 14.23 17.69 -38.01
C PHE A 208 12.73 17.53 -37.82
N LEU A 209 11.92 17.75 -38.87
CA LEU A 209 10.48 17.58 -38.80
C LEU A 209 10.12 16.13 -38.47
N LEU A 210 10.63 15.16 -39.23
CA LEU A 210 10.36 13.74 -39.00
C LEU A 210 11.01 13.20 -37.72
N GLY A 211 12.22 13.67 -37.39
CA GLY A 211 12.88 13.30 -36.15
C GLY A 211 12.09 13.75 -34.92
N THR A 212 11.45 14.92 -34.98
CA THR A 212 10.65 15.46 -33.88
C THR A 212 9.35 14.67 -33.68
N VAL A 213 8.73 14.17 -34.75
CA VAL A 213 7.57 13.25 -34.67
C VAL A 213 7.93 12.00 -33.84
N ARG A 214 9.13 11.43 -34.06
CA ARG A 214 9.61 10.27 -33.32
C ARG A 214 9.96 10.59 -31.87
N ILE A 215 10.59 11.76 -31.65
CA ILE A 215 10.86 12.27 -30.29
C ILE A 215 9.55 12.41 -29.51
N HIS A 216 8.53 13.00 -30.14
CA HIS A 216 7.23 13.20 -29.53
C HIS A 216 6.61 11.86 -29.10
N SER A 217 6.60 10.86 -29.98
CA SER A 217 6.10 9.51 -29.63
C SER A 217 6.85 8.90 -28.43
N ALA A 218 8.18 9.05 -28.39
CA ALA A 218 8.99 8.61 -27.25
C ALA A 218 8.68 9.36 -25.95
N VAL A 219 8.46 10.68 -26.05
CA VAL A 219 8.10 11.51 -24.91
C VAL A 219 6.70 11.20 -24.39
N GLU A 220 5.74 10.94 -25.28
CA GLU A 220 4.40 10.50 -24.88
C GLU A 220 4.44 9.19 -24.10
N GLU A 221 5.18 8.19 -24.61
CA GLU A 221 5.31 6.92 -23.93
C GLU A 221 6.03 7.07 -22.58
N TRP A 222 7.08 7.91 -22.53
CA TRP A 222 7.75 8.27 -21.28
C TRP A 222 6.79 8.91 -20.27
N ASN A 223 5.96 9.85 -20.71
CA ASN A 223 5.00 10.52 -19.84
C ASN A 223 3.98 9.53 -19.26
N LYS A 224 3.56 8.51 -20.02
CA LYS A 224 2.71 7.42 -19.48
C LYS A 224 3.41 6.64 -18.36
N ILE A 225 4.71 6.39 -18.49
CA ILE A 225 5.51 5.71 -17.46
C ILE A 225 5.68 6.59 -16.23
N VAL A 226 5.93 7.89 -16.41
CA VAL A 226 6.01 8.85 -15.31
C VAL A 226 4.68 8.90 -14.54
N GLN A 227 3.54 8.91 -15.24
CA GLN A 227 2.23 8.84 -14.59
C GLN A 227 2.03 7.54 -13.81
N LYS A 228 2.38 6.39 -14.42
CA LYS A 228 2.35 5.09 -13.72
C LYS A 228 3.26 5.07 -12.50
N GLN A 229 4.44 5.66 -12.60
CA GLN A 229 5.37 5.79 -11.48
C GLN A 229 4.75 6.56 -10.32
N THR A 230 4.09 7.69 -10.61
CA THR A 230 3.38 8.46 -9.58
C THR A 230 2.33 7.61 -8.90
N SER A 231 1.58 6.78 -9.65
CA SER A 231 0.62 5.85 -9.03
C SER A 231 1.29 4.74 -8.21
N ILE A 232 2.38 4.13 -8.68
CA ILE A 232 3.09 3.04 -7.99
C ILE A 232 3.63 3.50 -6.63
N TYR A 233 4.16 4.73 -6.55
CA TYR A 233 4.72 5.24 -5.30
C TYR A 233 3.73 6.06 -4.46
N LYS A 234 2.52 6.34 -4.95
CA LYS A 234 1.56 7.24 -4.31
C LYS A 234 1.32 6.89 -2.83
N THR A 235 0.99 5.63 -2.54
CA THR A 235 0.69 5.17 -1.18
C THR A 235 1.91 5.28 -0.27
N LYS A 236 3.10 4.92 -0.80
CA LYS A 236 4.37 5.06 -0.10
C LYS A 236 4.68 6.51 0.27
N GLU A 237 4.56 7.44 -0.69
CA GLU A 237 4.78 8.87 -0.43
C GLU A 237 3.74 9.42 0.56
N THR A 238 2.47 9.03 0.40
CA THR A 238 1.39 9.42 1.34
C THR A 238 1.70 8.96 2.77
N PHE A 239 2.17 7.73 2.95
CA PHE A 239 2.62 7.24 4.26
C PHE A 239 3.76 8.07 4.84
N ILE A 240 4.79 8.38 4.03
CA ILE A 240 5.93 9.20 4.46
C ILE A 240 5.49 10.62 4.85
N ASP A 241 4.56 11.21 4.10
CA ASP A 241 4.02 12.53 4.40
C ASP A 241 3.20 12.50 5.70
N VAL A 242 2.31 11.52 5.87
CA VAL A 242 1.48 11.35 7.07
C VAL A 242 2.36 11.18 8.31
N ILE A 243 3.33 10.27 8.31
CA ILE A 243 4.19 10.04 9.48
C ILE A 243 5.03 11.29 9.82
N ASN A 244 5.56 11.98 8.81
CA ASN A 244 6.37 13.18 9.02
C ASN A 244 5.56 14.39 9.50
N ASN A 245 4.29 14.48 9.14
CA ASN A 245 3.39 15.51 9.66
C ASN A 245 2.99 15.28 11.12
N LEU A 246 3.01 14.02 11.60
CA LEU A 246 2.70 13.69 12.99
C LEU A 246 3.93 13.78 13.91
N LEU A 247 5.12 13.46 13.40
CA LEU A 247 6.35 13.50 14.19
C LEU A 247 6.82 14.93 14.44
N GLN A 248 7.31 15.18 15.66
CA GLN A 248 7.91 16.46 16.01
C GLN A 248 9.44 16.34 16.08
N ARG A 249 10.15 17.31 15.51
CA ARG A 249 11.63 17.43 15.56
C ARG A 249 12.43 16.30 14.88
N LYS A 250 11.75 15.39 14.20
CA LYS A 250 12.33 14.25 13.48
C LYS A 250 11.66 14.14 12.12
N VAL A 251 12.40 13.61 11.16
CA VAL A 251 11.91 13.27 9.82
C VAL A 251 12.33 11.84 9.52
N ILE A 252 11.37 11.02 9.09
CA ILE A 252 11.58 9.68 8.57
C ILE A 252 11.72 9.76 7.06
N PHE A 253 12.71 9.05 6.52
CA PHE A 253 12.95 8.93 5.10
C PHE A 253 13.43 7.52 4.75
N ILE A 254 13.28 7.13 3.50
CA ILE A 254 13.75 5.84 2.98
C ILE A 254 15.17 6.04 2.44
N ASN A 255 16.12 5.20 2.89
CA ASN A 255 17.50 5.24 2.41
C ASN A 255 17.68 4.43 1.11
N GLU A 256 18.88 4.43 0.54
CA GLU A 256 19.20 3.68 -0.70
C GLU A 256 19.03 2.15 -0.58
N ARG A 257 18.97 1.63 0.64
CA ARG A 257 18.73 0.20 0.95
C ARG A 257 17.25 -0.12 1.15
N ASN A 258 16.36 0.83 0.86
CA ASN A 258 14.92 0.74 1.12
C ASN A 258 14.57 0.61 2.61
N GLU A 259 15.45 1.05 3.52
CA GLU A 259 15.17 1.02 4.95
C GLU A 259 14.67 2.39 5.41
N LEU A 260 13.65 2.39 6.27
CA LEU A 260 13.25 3.60 6.98
C LEU A 260 14.32 4.01 7.98
N THR A 261 14.73 5.27 7.90
CA THR A 261 15.75 5.88 8.77
C THR A 261 15.23 7.20 9.32
N VAL A 262 15.66 7.55 10.53
CA VAL A 262 15.25 8.79 11.20
C VAL A 262 16.38 9.81 11.13
N LYS A 263 16.04 11.06 10.83
CA LYS A 263 16.92 12.24 10.94
C LYS A 263 16.36 13.22 11.95
N THR A 264 17.18 13.67 12.90
CA THR A 264 16.81 14.74 13.83
C THR A 264 16.98 16.12 13.21
N GLN A 265 16.36 17.15 13.82
CA GLN A 265 16.64 18.55 13.51
C GLN A 265 18.13 18.92 13.63
N SER A 266 18.87 18.29 14.54
CA SER A 266 20.33 18.47 14.67
C SER A 266 21.15 17.80 13.56
N GLY A 267 20.50 17.09 12.63
CA GLY A 267 21.14 16.38 11.53
C GLY A 267 21.63 14.97 11.87
N LYS A 268 21.43 14.49 13.11
CA LYS A 268 21.81 13.13 13.52
C LYS A 268 20.88 12.12 12.85
N ILE A 269 21.48 11.08 12.26
CA ILE A 269 20.76 9.98 11.61
C ILE A 269 20.85 8.73 12.49
N PHE A 270 19.73 8.03 12.70
CA PHE A 270 19.67 6.83 13.53
C PHE A 270 18.56 5.85 13.08
N PRO A 271 18.63 4.56 13.45
CA PRO A 271 17.64 3.54 13.05
C PRO A 271 16.32 3.65 13.85
N LEU A 272 15.23 3.08 13.33
CA LEU A 272 13.90 3.13 13.97
C LEU A 272 13.88 2.64 15.44
N THR A 273 14.78 1.71 15.80
CA THR A 273 14.91 1.17 17.17
C THR A 273 15.28 2.23 18.22
N ASN A 274 15.78 3.40 17.82
CA ASN A 274 16.09 4.51 18.71
C ASN A 274 14.94 5.54 18.87
N LEU A 275 13.79 5.31 18.25
CA LEU A 275 12.57 6.09 18.51
C LEU A 275 12.04 5.83 19.93
N SER A 276 11.25 6.77 20.46
CA SER A 276 10.49 6.54 21.70
C SER A 276 9.41 5.46 21.49
N SER A 277 8.94 4.83 22.57
CA SER A 277 7.93 3.77 22.48
C SER A 277 6.65 4.23 21.79
N GLY A 278 6.17 5.45 22.07
CA GLY A 278 5.00 6.02 21.41
C GLY A 278 5.22 6.29 19.92
N GLU A 279 6.39 6.81 19.52
CA GLU A 279 6.74 7.01 18.10
C GLU A 279 6.84 5.67 17.35
N LYS A 280 7.41 4.64 17.99
CA LYS A 280 7.46 3.28 17.44
C LYS A 280 6.06 2.72 17.25
N GLN A 281 5.21 2.86 18.25
CA GLN A 281 3.84 2.39 18.19
C GLN A 281 3.06 3.06 17.06
N LEU A 282 3.17 4.40 16.94
CA LEU A 282 2.57 5.14 15.84
C LEU A 282 3.06 4.63 14.48
N LEU A 283 4.38 4.42 14.34
CA LEU A 283 4.97 3.90 13.11
C LEU A 283 4.48 2.48 12.78
N ILE A 284 4.32 1.62 13.79
CA ILE A 284 3.73 0.27 13.60
C ILE A 284 2.30 0.39 13.08
N ILE A 285 1.46 1.20 13.73
CA ILE A 285 0.05 1.34 13.34
C ILE A 285 -0.09 1.81 11.89
N LEU A 286 0.63 2.88 11.53
CA LEU A 286 0.58 3.44 10.18
C LEU A 286 1.28 2.56 9.14
N GLY A 287 2.39 1.92 9.51
CA GLY A 287 3.13 1.02 8.63
C GLY A 287 2.34 -0.23 8.27
N GLN A 288 1.55 -0.76 9.20
CA GLN A 288 0.61 -1.86 8.92
C GLN A 288 -0.49 -1.43 7.96
N SER A 289 -0.96 -0.19 8.02
CA SER A 289 -1.90 0.34 7.03
C SER A 289 -1.28 0.47 5.65
N LEU A 290 -0.01 0.89 5.57
CA LEU A 290 0.71 0.95 4.30
C LEU A 290 0.86 -0.44 3.65
N LEU A 291 1.14 -1.47 4.45
CA LEU A 291 1.27 -2.86 3.99
C LEU A 291 -0.04 -3.49 3.52
N GLN A 292 -1.17 -2.77 3.60
CA GLN A 292 -2.44 -3.18 3.00
C GLN A 292 -2.53 -2.80 1.51
N GLU A 293 -1.57 -2.04 0.98
CA GLU A 293 -1.45 -1.73 -0.45
C GLU A 293 -2.70 -1.08 -1.09
N GLU A 294 -3.46 -0.31 -0.31
CA GLU A 294 -4.78 0.25 -0.69
C GLU A 294 -5.85 -0.81 -1.02
N ASP A 295 -5.64 -2.09 -0.71
CA ASP A 295 -6.64 -3.14 -0.90
C ASP A 295 -7.80 -2.99 0.11
N VAL A 296 -8.94 -3.59 -0.26
CA VAL A 296 -10.10 -3.72 0.64
C VAL A 296 -9.69 -4.54 1.85
N HIS A 297 -9.85 -3.96 3.03
CA HIS A 297 -9.24 -4.49 4.23
C HIS A 297 -10.07 -4.21 5.49
N ILE A 298 -9.99 -5.09 6.49
CA ILE A 298 -10.51 -4.82 7.84
C ILE A 298 -9.32 -4.66 8.80
N TYR A 299 -9.12 -3.44 9.26
CA TYR A 299 -8.10 -3.07 10.24
C TYR A 299 -8.70 -3.16 11.64
N ILE A 300 -8.20 -4.09 12.47
CA ILE A 300 -8.63 -4.26 13.86
C ILE A 300 -7.49 -3.93 14.81
N ALA A 301 -7.73 -3.04 15.78
CA ALA A 301 -6.77 -2.76 16.84
C ALA A 301 -7.44 -2.69 18.22
N ASP A 302 -6.70 -3.16 19.23
CA ASP A 302 -7.09 -3.12 20.64
C ASP A 302 -6.18 -2.11 21.36
N GLU A 303 -6.80 -1.12 22.02
CA GLU A 303 -6.15 0.02 22.67
C GLU A 303 -5.06 0.70 21.80
N PRO A 304 -5.35 1.09 20.54
CA PRO A 304 -4.36 1.70 19.66
C PRO A 304 -3.76 3.00 20.23
N GLU A 305 -4.48 3.67 21.13
CA GLU A 305 -4.06 4.91 21.80
C GLU A 305 -2.93 4.74 22.83
N LEU A 306 -2.65 3.51 23.27
CA LEU A 306 -1.75 3.31 24.42
C LEU A 306 -0.38 3.93 24.11
N SER A 307 0.15 4.78 25.00
CA SER A 307 1.43 5.50 24.78
C SER A 307 1.44 6.55 23.65
N LEU A 308 0.33 6.81 22.96
CA LEU A 308 0.22 7.88 21.96
C LEU A 308 -0.11 9.23 22.62
N HIS A 309 0.50 10.30 22.13
CA HIS A 309 0.13 11.65 22.52
C HIS A 309 -1.27 12.01 22.00
N ILE A 310 -2.01 12.86 22.72
CA ILE A 310 -3.41 13.24 22.41
C ILE A 310 -3.59 13.70 20.96
N GLU A 311 -2.72 14.59 20.49
CA GLU A 311 -2.74 15.06 19.08
C GLU A 311 -2.63 13.91 18.05
N TRP A 312 -1.92 12.83 18.37
CA TRP A 312 -1.83 11.66 17.49
C TRP A 312 -3.09 10.81 17.56
N GLN A 313 -3.73 10.72 18.74
CA GLN A 313 -4.99 10.00 18.92
C GLN A 313 -6.11 10.64 18.08
N GLU A 314 -6.26 11.97 18.17
CA GLU A 314 -7.24 12.74 17.39
C GLU A 314 -7.06 12.55 15.88
N LYS A 315 -5.82 12.47 15.41
CA LYS A 315 -5.50 12.34 13.97
C LYS A 315 -5.42 10.90 13.48
N LEU A 316 -5.55 9.90 14.36
CA LEU A 316 -5.17 8.52 14.05
C LEU A 316 -6.02 7.91 12.93
N VAL A 317 -7.35 7.97 13.09
CA VAL A 317 -8.30 7.36 12.14
C VAL A 317 -8.16 8.00 10.76
N ASN A 318 -8.11 9.33 10.69
CA ASN A 318 -7.94 10.05 9.44
C ASN A 318 -6.57 9.74 8.77
N SER A 319 -5.52 9.61 9.58
CA SER A 319 -4.18 9.22 9.08
C SER A 319 -4.19 7.84 8.44
N LEU A 320 -4.86 6.86 9.06
CA LEU A 320 -5.04 5.52 8.52
C LEU A 320 -5.88 5.53 7.23
N LYS A 321 -6.97 6.31 7.21
CA LYS A 321 -7.81 6.48 6.01
C LYS A 321 -7.10 7.16 4.85
N ASN A 322 -6.17 8.08 5.13
CA ASN A 322 -5.34 8.69 4.10
C ASN A 322 -4.36 7.68 3.48
N ILE A 323 -3.83 6.74 4.29
CA ILE A 323 -2.92 5.70 3.81
C ILE A 323 -3.68 4.61 3.06
N ASN A 324 -4.79 4.11 3.62
CA ASN A 324 -5.67 3.16 2.95
C ASN A 324 -7.15 3.59 3.08
N PRO A 325 -7.72 4.24 2.04
CA PRO A 325 -9.12 4.67 2.07
C PRO A 325 -10.11 3.49 2.03
N ASN A 326 -9.68 2.33 1.52
CA ASN A 326 -10.49 1.12 1.36
C ASN A 326 -10.52 0.24 2.61
N SER A 327 -9.84 0.65 3.68
CA SER A 327 -9.84 -0.07 4.96
C SER A 327 -11.09 0.25 5.80
N GLN A 328 -11.79 -0.76 6.30
CA GLN A 328 -12.72 -0.62 7.42
C GLN A 328 -11.94 -0.71 8.72
N ILE A 329 -12.05 0.30 9.58
CA ILE A 329 -11.29 0.36 10.83
C ILE A 329 -12.23 0.01 11.99
N ILE A 330 -11.79 -0.91 12.85
CA ILE A 330 -12.50 -1.35 14.06
C ILE A 330 -11.54 -1.24 15.24
N PHE A 331 -11.82 -0.30 16.13
CA PHE A 331 -11.02 -0.09 17.34
C PHE A 331 -11.81 -0.46 18.59
N ALA A 332 -11.16 -1.22 19.48
CA ALA A 332 -11.54 -1.26 20.89
C ALA A 332 -10.70 -0.20 21.61
N THR A 333 -11.34 0.83 22.16
CA THR A 333 -10.64 2.00 22.71
C THR A 333 -11.40 2.56 23.91
N HIS A 334 -10.64 3.13 24.85
CA HIS A 334 -11.15 3.92 25.96
C HIS A 334 -10.92 5.42 25.74
N SER A 335 -10.24 5.81 24.66
CA SER A 335 -9.89 7.20 24.37
C SER A 335 -11.08 8.00 23.83
N PRO A 336 -11.54 9.05 24.53
CA PRO A 336 -12.53 9.97 23.97
C PRO A 336 -11.96 10.77 22.78
N ASP A 337 -10.64 10.98 22.73
CA ASP A 337 -9.98 11.75 21.67
C ASP A 337 -10.04 11.02 20.32
N ILE A 338 -9.96 9.68 20.33
CA ILE A 338 -10.21 8.86 19.13
C ILE A 338 -11.70 8.87 18.75
N VAL A 339 -12.58 8.79 19.75
CA VAL A 339 -14.02 8.57 19.53
C VAL A 339 -14.77 9.82 19.09
N SER A 340 -14.34 11.00 19.55
CA SER A 340 -15.10 12.25 19.46
C SER A 340 -15.60 12.63 18.05
N GLU A 341 -14.81 12.39 17.01
CA GLU A 341 -15.17 12.69 15.61
C GLU A 341 -16.08 11.61 14.99
N TYR A 342 -16.15 10.41 15.59
CA TYR A 342 -16.80 9.21 15.03
C TYR A 342 -17.97 8.73 15.88
N ASP A 343 -18.65 9.61 16.62
CA ASP A 343 -19.69 9.28 17.59
C ASP A 343 -20.84 8.42 17.00
N ASP A 344 -21.19 8.66 15.72
CA ASP A 344 -22.20 7.90 14.97
C ASP A 344 -21.80 6.43 14.70
N TYR A 345 -20.53 6.09 14.84
CA TYR A 345 -19.95 4.76 14.58
C TYR A 345 -19.57 4.01 15.87
N VAL A 346 -19.97 4.52 17.03
CA VAL A 346 -19.59 3.97 18.34
C VAL A 346 -20.58 2.90 18.79
N ILE A 347 -20.06 1.72 19.11
CA ILE A 347 -20.80 0.67 19.81
C ILE A 347 -20.38 0.66 21.27
N LYS A 348 -21.26 1.12 22.16
CA LYS A 348 -21.03 1.05 23.61
C LYS A 348 -21.18 -0.39 24.09
N ILE A 349 -20.06 -1.00 24.46
CA ILE A 349 -20.00 -2.39 24.94
C ILE A 349 -20.93 -2.63 26.14
N GLU A 350 -21.07 -1.64 27.04
CA GLU A 350 -21.97 -1.71 28.20
C GLU A 350 -23.42 -2.03 27.83
N ASN A 351 -23.88 -1.59 26.65
CA ASN A 351 -25.23 -1.87 26.17
C ASN A 351 -25.38 -3.32 25.65
N ALA A 352 -24.26 -3.98 25.34
CA ALA A 352 -24.23 -5.33 24.77
C ALA A 352 -24.06 -6.44 25.83
N ILE A 353 -23.67 -6.11 27.06
CA ILE A 353 -23.44 -7.07 28.17
C ILE A 353 -24.71 -7.24 29.06
N LYS A 354 -25.92 -7.03 28.50
CA LYS A 354 -27.16 -7.24 29.25
C LYS A 354 -27.48 -8.71 29.50
#